data_AF-A0A2A4X0D7-F1
#
_entry.id   AF-A0A2A4X0D7-F1
#
_cell.length_a   1.000
_cell.length_b   1.000
_cell.length_c   1.000
_cell.angle_alpha   90.00
_cell.angle_beta   90.00
_cell.angle_gamma   90.00
#
_symmetry.space_group_name_H-M   'P 1'
#
loop_
_entity.id
_entity.type
_entity.pdbx_description
1 polymer ?
#
loop_
_entity_poly.entity_id
_entity_poly.type
_entity_poly.pdbx_seq_one_letter_code
_entity_poly.pdbx_strand_id
1 'polypeptide(L)'
;MKSFLSVRKVFFAALCFSVCAAFSLPAFAQELVELKLPNSNKVVIKLMFKNGSISDEPGKEGVNQAVSELVVQGGTRELSYSDIQDRIYPMAARYGVNSDKEVTVFSFEVHQDYLNEFYPILKGLILTPRFSEDDFSRVMVNQQNYVDQVIRASSDEDYSKVALEDLLFRGNNYQHMKQGTSEGVGNITLVDVREHYQRLFTKNNLTIGIAGNYSDGFLQQLVQDMAALPDTTPVLPEPGVARMPNGIEIEIVAKEGAFGSVIFTGFPLNLTRADDDFAALMVANSYFGEHRKSYSRLYEKIREQRSMNYGDYSYIEWYENGGRNMLPPSGVPRSSNYFSMWVRPVQIATQLRQQYPELADIEIGHAHFALRMIVKELAVLVESGLSAEDFEATRDFLLSYTKLYAQTPSSRLGYLMDSKFYGRDDYLLELDQLLKTLTLEDVNQAIRKYWQTDNMFVTIITDVSEAQPLADSLLNNLASPMSYSNVVREGLSEALQQEDALVADFPLNITSVKVVDSKDTFQ
;
A
#
# COMPACT_ATOMS: atom_id res chain seq x y z
N MET A 1 -78.35 -41.68 36.40
CA MET A 1 -77.53 -42.07 37.57
C MET A 1 -76.44 -41.02 37.71
N LYS A 2 -76.27 -40.47 38.92
CA LYS A 2 -75.22 -39.56 39.43
C LYS A 2 -73.84 -39.83 38.76
N SER A 3 -72.87 -38.92 38.55
CA SER A 3 -72.59 -37.58 39.08
C SER A 3 -71.27 -37.05 38.46
N PHE A 4 -71.17 -35.71 38.38
CA PHE A 4 -70.02 -34.86 38.76
C PHE A 4 -68.86 -34.54 37.78
N LEU A 5 -68.89 -33.26 37.35
CA LEU A 5 -67.89 -32.18 37.61
C LEU A 5 -66.45 -32.29 37.07
N SER A 6 -66.07 -31.36 36.16
CA SER A 6 -65.40 -30.08 36.52
C SER A 6 -64.35 -29.58 35.50
N VAL A 7 -64.71 -28.47 34.81
CA VAL A 7 -63.94 -27.21 34.57
C VAL A 7 -62.54 -27.24 33.93
N ARG A 8 -62.38 -26.61 32.76
CA ARG A 8 -61.72 -25.29 32.58
C ARG A 8 -61.86 -24.73 31.15
N LYS A 9 -62.23 -23.45 31.08
CA LYS A 9 -62.38 -22.61 29.88
C LYS A 9 -61.01 -22.09 29.44
N VAL A 10 -60.76 -22.06 28.12
CA VAL A 10 -59.68 -21.27 27.50
C VAL A 10 -60.35 -20.17 26.68
N PHE A 11 -60.02 -18.92 27.00
CA PHE A 11 -60.33 -17.74 26.19
C PHE A 11 -59.22 -17.58 25.13
N PHE A 12 -59.58 -17.37 23.87
CA PHE A 12 -58.69 -16.78 22.88
C PHE A 12 -59.41 -15.62 22.19
N ALA A 13 -58.83 -14.43 22.35
CA ALA A 13 -59.27 -13.19 21.74
C ALA A 13 -58.78 -13.13 20.28
N ALA A 14 -59.65 -12.66 19.39
CA ALA A 14 -59.34 -12.40 17.99
C ALA A 14 -58.52 -11.11 17.87
N LEU A 15 -57.39 -11.16 17.15
CA LEU A 15 -56.59 -10.00 16.78
C LEU A 15 -56.56 -9.89 15.25
N CYS A 16 -57.12 -8.79 14.73
CA CYS A 16 -57.06 -8.41 13.33
C CYS A 16 -55.60 -8.11 12.92
N PHE A 17 -55.09 -8.80 11.91
CA PHE A 17 -53.83 -8.46 11.27
C PHE A 17 -54.09 -7.49 10.10
N SER A 18 -53.74 -6.23 10.29
CA SER A 18 -53.54 -5.27 9.21
C SER A 18 -52.17 -5.53 8.59
N VAL A 19 -52.14 -5.97 7.33
CA VAL A 19 -50.92 -6.15 6.55
C VAL A 19 -50.45 -4.77 6.07
N CYS A 20 -49.55 -4.15 6.83
CA CYS A 20 -48.70 -3.06 6.31
C CYS A 20 -47.51 -3.71 5.61
N ALA A 21 -47.53 -3.75 4.28
CA ALA A 21 -46.34 -4.07 3.49
C ALA A 21 -45.38 -2.86 3.55
N ALA A 22 -44.44 -2.91 4.48
CA ALA A 22 -43.30 -2.01 4.48
C ALA A 22 -42.32 -2.49 3.41
N PHE A 23 -42.38 -1.89 2.22
CA PHE A 23 -41.24 -1.89 1.30
C PHE A 23 -40.18 -0.96 1.91
N SER A 24 -39.30 -1.51 2.74
CA SER A 24 -38.03 -0.87 3.05
C SER A 24 -37.09 -1.09 1.86
N LEU A 25 -37.06 -0.14 0.94
CA LEU A 25 -35.84 0.05 0.15
C LEU A 25 -34.72 0.34 1.15
N PRO A 26 -33.54 -0.30 1.07
CA PRO A 26 -32.40 0.21 1.82
C PRO A 26 -32.07 1.56 1.18
N ALA A 27 -32.47 2.64 1.84
CA ALA A 27 -31.79 3.91 1.66
C ALA A 27 -30.36 3.64 2.15
N PHE A 28 -29.43 3.41 1.22
CA PHE A 28 -28.02 3.50 1.54
C PHE A 28 -27.78 4.96 1.95
N ALA A 29 -27.91 5.22 3.25
CA ALA A 29 -27.43 6.46 3.82
C ALA A 29 -25.93 6.49 3.53
N GLN A 30 -25.44 7.63 3.02
CA GLN A 30 -24.00 7.85 2.86
C GLN A 30 -23.31 7.47 4.17
N GLU A 31 -22.27 6.63 4.07
CA GLU A 31 -21.55 6.21 5.25
C GLU A 31 -20.82 7.41 5.83
N LEU A 32 -20.96 7.64 7.14
CA LEU A 32 -20.45 8.84 7.81
C LEU A 32 -19.47 8.42 8.92
N VAL A 33 -18.29 9.05 8.92
CA VAL A 33 -17.24 8.87 9.94
C VAL A 33 -16.92 10.22 10.56
N GLU A 34 -17.27 10.41 11.83
CA GLU A 34 -17.05 11.66 12.55
C GLU A 34 -15.91 11.54 13.57
N LEU A 35 -15.06 12.56 13.62
CA LEU A 35 -14.08 12.76 14.68
C LEU A 35 -14.21 14.19 15.26
N LYS A 36 -15.11 14.35 16.23
CA LYS A 36 -15.34 15.64 16.90
C LYS A 36 -14.12 16.03 17.74
N LEU A 37 -13.54 17.19 17.43
CA LEU A 37 -12.37 17.76 18.12
C LEU A 37 -12.68 19.21 18.50
N PRO A 38 -13.39 19.46 19.62
CA PRO A 38 -13.92 20.79 19.96
C PRO A 38 -12.84 21.87 20.16
N ASN A 39 -11.61 21.47 20.47
CA ASN A 39 -10.47 22.37 20.64
C ASN A 39 -9.59 22.48 19.38
N SER A 40 -9.98 21.85 18.27
CA SER A 40 -9.24 21.93 17.01
C SER A 40 -9.73 23.13 16.22
N ASN A 41 -8.81 24.06 15.92
CA ASN A 41 -9.08 25.15 14.99
C ASN A 41 -9.08 24.71 13.52
N LYS A 42 -8.72 23.45 13.26
CA LYS A 42 -8.70 22.85 11.93
C LYS A 42 -9.93 21.96 11.73
N VAL A 43 -10.55 22.08 10.56
CA VAL A 43 -11.57 21.17 10.05
C VAL A 43 -10.98 20.39 8.88
N VAL A 44 -11.11 19.07 8.93
CA VAL A 44 -10.68 18.13 7.89
C VAL A 44 -11.90 17.42 7.35
N ILE A 45 -12.04 17.39 6.04
CA ILE A 45 -13.07 16.63 5.33
C ILE A 45 -12.37 15.65 4.40
N LYS A 46 -12.79 14.39 4.43
CA LYS A 46 -12.32 13.35 3.53
C LYS A 46 -13.50 12.71 2.82
N LEU A 47 -13.43 12.58 1.51
CA LEU A 47 -14.43 11.92 0.69
C LEU A 47 -13.77 10.69 0.08
N MET A 48 -14.08 9.52 0.64
CA MET A 48 -13.55 8.24 0.18
C MET A 48 -14.58 7.58 -0.73
N PHE A 49 -14.18 7.35 -1.97
CA PHE A 49 -14.93 6.54 -2.91
C PHE A 49 -14.31 5.14 -2.97
N LYS A 50 -15.14 4.09 -2.96
CA LYS A 50 -14.66 2.70 -3.12
C LYS A 50 -14.42 2.41 -4.60
N ASN A 51 -13.51 3.18 -5.20
CA ASN A 51 -12.99 3.01 -6.55
C ASN A 51 -11.51 3.38 -6.55
N GLY A 52 -10.72 2.76 -7.41
CA GLY A 52 -9.33 3.13 -7.59
C GLY A 52 -8.86 2.62 -8.93
N SER A 53 -7.56 2.41 -9.07
CA SER A 53 -7.00 1.87 -10.32
C SER A 53 -7.57 0.49 -10.71
N ILE A 54 -8.12 -0.29 -9.77
CA ILE A 54 -8.77 -1.57 -10.11
C ILE A 54 -10.02 -1.39 -10.98
N SER A 55 -10.56 -0.17 -11.00
CA SER A 55 -11.78 0.22 -11.71
C SER A 55 -11.50 0.87 -13.07
N ASP A 56 -10.23 0.91 -13.48
CA ASP A 56 -9.83 1.39 -14.80
C ASP A 56 -10.39 0.48 -15.90
N GLU A 57 -10.91 1.09 -16.96
CA GLU A 57 -11.39 0.36 -18.12
C GLU A 57 -10.22 -0.32 -18.86
N PRO A 58 -10.39 -1.56 -19.37
CA PRO A 58 -9.36 -2.24 -20.14
C PRO A 58 -8.87 -1.41 -21.34
N GLY A 59 -7.55 -1.28 -21.49
CA GLY A 59 -6.91 -0.45 -22.51
C GLY A 59 -6.92 1.05 -22.21
N LYS A 60 -7.38 1.45 -21.01
CA LYS A 60 -7.41 2.81 -20.47
C LYS A 60 -6.89 2.84 -19.02
N GLU A 61 -5.97 1.93 -18.71
CA GLU A 61 -5.29 1.85 -17.42
C GLU A 61 -4.72 3.24 -17.07
N GLY A 62 -5.11 3.78 -15.92
CA GLY A 62 -4.81 5.15 -15.47
C GLY A 62 -5.98 6.13 -15.50
N VAL A 63 -7.15 5.76 -16.02
CA VAL A 63 -8.29 6.68 -16.12
C VAL A 63 -8.84 7.15 -14.77
N ASN A 64 -8.85 6.32 -13.72
CA ASN A 64 -9.23 6.76 -12.38
C ASN A 64 -8.24 7.82 -11.85
N GLN A 65 -6.94 7.66 -12.12
CA GLN A 65 -5.94 8.66 -11.77
C GLN A 65 -6.16 9.96 -12.55
N ALA A 66 -6.45 9.89 -13.85
CA ALA A 66 -6.73 11.07 -14.67
C ALA A 66 -7.95 11.86 -14.16
N VAL A 67 -9.04 11.15 -13.83
CA VAL A 67 -10.25 11.74 -13.21
C VAL A 67 -9.90 12.39 -11.88
N SER A 68 -9.20 11.68 -11.01
CA SER A 68 -8.80 12.15 -9.68
C SER A 68 -7.99 13.44 -9.75
N GLU A 69 -6.98 13.49 -10.63
CA GLU A 69 -6.13 14.67 -10.82
C GLU A 69 -6.89 15.81 -11.50
N LEU A 70 -7.80 15.54 -12.44
CA LEU A 70 -8.60 16.60 -13.05
C LEU A 70 -9.57 17.25 -12.07
N VAL A 71 -10.12 16.48 -11.12
CA VAL A 71 -10.94 17.04 -10.05
C VAL A 71 -10.15 18.04 -9.22
N VAL A 72 -8.90 17.74 -8.83
CA VAL A 72 -8.10 18.64 -7.97
C VAL A 72 -7.25 19.66 -8.73
N GLN A 73 -6.89 19.42 -9.99
CA GLN A 73 -6.01 20.27 -10.79
C GLN A 73 -6.70 20.97 -11.98
N GLY A 74 -7.97 20.67 -12.25
CA GLY A 74 -8.74 21.32 -13.33
C GLY A 74 -9.60 22.50 -12.87
N GLY A 75 -9.98 22.50 -11.59
CA GLY A 75 -10.86 23.52 -11.00
C GLY A 75 -12.35 23.17 -11.10
N THR A 76 -13.20 24.17 -10.86
CA THR A 76 -14.65 24.03 -10.84
C THR A 76 -15.25 24.65 -12.11
N ARG A 77 -16.53 24.38 -12.38
CA ARG A 77 -17.27 25.05 -13.46
C ARG A 77 -17.11 26.58 -13.48
N GLU A 78 -16.98 27.21 -12.32
CA GLU A 78 -16.91 28.68 -12.17
C GLU A 78 -15.49 29.22 -11.96
N LEU A 79 -14.52 28.36 -11.61
CA LEU A 79 -13.17 28.79 -11.18
C LEU A 79 -12.12 27.91 -11.85
N SER A 80 -11.12 28.52 -12.48
CA SER A 80 -9.94 27.79 -12.93
C SER A 80 -9.12 27.30 -11.74
N TYR A 81 -8.21 26.35 -11.98
CA TYR A 81 -7.26 25.92 -10.95
C TYR A 81 -6.46 27.10 -10.34
N SER A 82 -6.00 28.04 -11.17
CA SER A 82 -5.27 29.24 -10.69
C SER A 82 -6.15 30.12 -9.80
N ASP A 83 -7.40 30.36 -10.19
CA ASP A 83 -8.34 31.16 -9.38
C ASP A 83 -8.59 30.51 -8.02
N ILE A 84 -8.65 29.17 -7.98
CA ILE A 84 -8.77 28.43 -6.72
C ILE A 84 -7.53 28.62 -5.87
N GLN A 85 -6.33 28.42 -6.43
CA GLN A 85 -5.07 28.59 -5.69
C GLN A 85 -4.95 30.00 -5.08
N ASP A 86 -5.28 31.04 -5.85
CA ASP A 86 -5.26 32.43 -5.37
C ASP A 86 -6.26 32.68 -4.24
N ARG A 87 -7.45 32.07 -4.31
CA ARG A 87 -8.49 32.18 -3.26
C ARG A 87 -8.11 31.43 -1.99
N ILE A 88 -7.54 30.24 -2.10
CA ILE A 88 -7.24 29.40 -0.93
C ILE A 88 -5.96 29.81 -0.21
N TYR A 89 -5.05 30.51 -0.90
CA TYR A 89 -3.78 30.99 -0.34
C TYR A 89 -3.94 31.78 0.98
N PRO A 90 -4.77 32.85 1.07
CA PRO A 90 -4.96 33.60 2.32
C PRO A 90 -5.64 32.78 3.43
N MET A 91 -6.38 31.73 3.09
CA MET A 91 -7.05 30.85 4.06
C MET A 91 -6.10 29.81 4.67
N ALA A 92 -4.90 29.65 4.09
CA ALA A 92 -4.00 28.52 4.32
C ALA A 92 -4.72 27.16 4.20
N ALA A 93 -5.72 27.07 3.32
CA ALA A 93 -6.44 25.83 3.06
C ALA A 93 -5.59 24.93 2.16
N ARG A 94 -5.78 23.61 2.30
CA ARG A 94 -5.12 22.61 1.47
C ARG A 94 -6.13 21.57 1.03
N TYR A 95 -5.97 21.08 -0.20
CA TYR A 95 -6.71 19.93 -0.67
C TYR A 95 -5.84 19.10 -1.61
N GLY A 96 -6.25 17.85 -1.82
CA GLY A 96 -5.59 16.93 -2.71
C GLY A 96 -6.35 15.63 -2.80
N VAL A 97 -5.81 14.70 -3.58
CA VAL A 97 -6.37 13.36 -3.77
C VAL A 97 -5.29 12.31 -3.55
N ASN A 98 -5.69 11.17 -2.98
CA ASN A 98 -4.92 9.96 -3.04
C ASN A 98 -5.77 8.87 -3.69
N SER A 99 -5.35 8.38 -4.85
CA SER A 99 -5.89 7.16 -5.44
C SER A 99 -4.97 6.01 -5.10
N ASP A 100 -5.55 4.88 -4.68
CA ASP A 100 -4.88 3.60 -4.54
C ASP A 100 -5.55 2.58 -5.50
N LYS A 101 -5.46 1.28 -5.21
CA LYS A 101 -6.07 0.19 -5.97
C LYS A 101 -7.58 0.22 -5.80
N GLU A 102 -8.07 0.26 -4.57
CA GLU A 102 -9.50 0.08 -4.25
C GLU A 102 -10.22 1.36 -3.85
N VAL A 103 -9.49 2.41 -3.46
CA VAL A 103 -10.10 3.65 -2.99
C VAL A 103 -9.47 4.90 -3.60
N THR A 104 -10.29 5.94 -3.70
CA THR A 104 -9.91 7.29 -4.09
C THR A 104 -10.40 8.24 -3.01
N VAL A 105 -9.46 8.94 -2.36
CA VAL A 105 -9.73 9.79 -1.20
C VAL A 105 -9.39 11.23 -1.51
N PHE A 106 -10.40 12.08 -1.65
CA PHE A 106 -10.21 13.53 -1.69
C PHE A 106 -10.13 14.06 -0.26
N SER A 107 -9.06 14.77 0.06
CA SER A 107 -8.83 15.36 1.38
C SER A 107 -8.85 16.87 1.29
N PHE A 108 -9.54 17.50 2.22
CA PHE A 108 -9.70 18.94 2.33
C PHE A 108 -9.42 19.37 3.76
N GLU A 109 -8.62 20.42 3.96
CA GLU A 109 -8.33 20.96 5.29
C GLU A 109 -8.31 22.47 5.28
N VAL A 110 -8.94 23.06 6.29
CA VAL A 110 -9.03 24.52 6.44
C VAL A 110 -9.14 24.90 7.92
N HIS A 111 -8.76 26.13 8.26
CA HIS A 111 -9.07 26.71 9.57
C HIS A 111 -10.59 26.96 9.69
N GLN A 112 -11.16 26.71 10.87
CA GLN A 112 -12.63 26.82 11.09
C GLN A 112 -13.20 28.19 10.67
N ASP A 113 -12.43 29.26 10.85
CA ASP A 113 -12.83 30.64 10.51
C ASP A 113 -13.08 30.85 9.00
N TYR A 114 -12.41 30.06 8.15
CA TYR A 114 -12.55 30.11 6.70
C TYR A 114 -13.41 28.97 6.15
N LEU A 115 -13.99 28.13 6.99
CA LEU A 115 -14.77 26.96 6.55
C LEU A 115 -15.89 27.35 5.58
N ASN A 116 -16.64 28.40 5.91
CA ASN A 116 -17.76 28.87 5.07
C ASN A 116 -17.28 29.47 3.73
N GLU A 117 -16.08 30.05 3.69
CA GLU A 117 -15.52 30.65 2.47
C GLU A 117 -14.89 29.59 1.56
N PHE A 118 -14.27 28.58 2.15
CA PHE A 118 -13.64 27.47 1.45
C PHE A 118 -14.64 26.42 0.96
N TYR A 119 -15.73 26.20 1.69
CA TYR A 119 -16.69 25.14 1.38
C TYR A 119 -17.29 25.20 -0.05
N PRO A 120 -17.62 26.37 -0.62
CA PRO A 120 -18.04 26.46 -2.02
C PRO A 120 -17.02 25.91 -3.02
N ILE A 121 -15.71 26.03 -2.73
CA ILE A 121 -14.64 25.48 -3.57
C ILE A 121 -14.64 23.96 -3.49
N LEU A 122 -14.63 23.40 -2.27
CA LEU A 122 -14.74 21.94 -2.05
C LEU A 122 -15.95 21.37 -2.78
N LYS A 123 -17.12 21.98 -2.56
CA LYS A 123 -18.38 21.58 -3.20
C LYS A 123 -18.27 21.65 -4.72
N GLY A 124 -17.69 22.71 -5.26
CA GLY A 124 -17.55 22.90 -6.70
C GLY A 124 -16.59 21.90 -7.34
N LEU A 125 -15.50 21.52 -6.67
CA LEU A 125 -14.53 20.52 -7.16
C LEU A 125 -15.19 19.15 -7.31
N ILE A 126 -16.03 18.77 -6.34
CA ILE A 126 -16.69 17.46 -6.31
C ILE A 126 -17.97 17.46 -7.15
N LEU A 127 -18.87 18.43 -7.00
CA LEU A 127 -20.16 18.36 -7.69
C LEU A 127 -20.13 18.87 -9.13
N THR A 128 -19.21 19.78 -9.44
CA THR A 128 -19.13 20.44 -10.76
C THR A 128 -17.69 20.62 -11.22
N PRO A 129 -16.88 19.55 -11.28
CA PRO A 129 -15.52 19.64 -11.81
C PRO A 129 -15.52 20.20 -13.23
N ARG A 130 -14.51 21.01 -13.55
CA ARG A 130 -14.48 21.77 -14.81
C ARG A 130 -14.34 20.89 -16.05
N PHE A 131 -13.50 19.86 -16.00
CA PHE A 131 -13.18 18.94 -17.10
C PHE A 131 -13.03 19.66 -18.46
N SER A 132 -12.13 20.65 -18.53
CA SER A 132 -11.81 21.36 -19.78
C SER A 132 -10.73 20.63 -20.58
N GLU A 133 -10.69 20.85 -21.90
CA GLU A 133 -9.67 20.25 -22.79
C GLU A 133 -8.24 20.68 -22.45
N ASP A 134 -8.04 21.95 -22.06
CA ASP A 134 -6.72 22.47 -21.69
C ASP A 134 -6.22 21.84 -20.38
N ASP A 135 -7.11 21.63 -19.41
CA ASP A 135 -6.79 20.97 -18.15
C ASP A 135 -6.51 19.48 -18.36
N PHE A 136 -7.34 18.82 -19.17
CA PHE A 136 -7.16 17.43 -19.60
C PHE A 136 -5.80 17.21 -20.24
N SER A 137 -5.48 18.01 -21.27
CA SER A 137 -4.20 17.90 -22.00
C SER A 137 -3.00 18.02 -21.07
N ARG A 138 -3.04 18.95 -20.10
CA ARG A 138 -1.97 19.13 -19.11
C ARG A 138 -1.84 17.93 -18.18
N VAL A 139 -2.95 17.44 -17.61
CA VAL A 139 -2.95 16.29 -16.69
C VAL A 139 -2.44 15.04 -17.40
N MET A 140 -2.90 14.78 -18.63
CA MET A 140 -2.48 13.62 -19.41
C MET A 140 -0.99 13.65 -19.76
N VAL A 141 -0.43 14.81 -20.14
CA VAL A 141 1.02 14.95 -20.37
C VAL A 141 1.82 14.63 -19.10
N ASN A 142 1.37 15.11 -17.94
CA ASN A 142 2.04 14.83 -16.67
C ASN A 142 1.98 13.35 -16.30
N GLN A 143 0.82 12.71 -16.52
CA GLN A 143 0.62 11.29 -16.22
C GLN A 143 1.43 10.40 -17.17
N GLN A 144 1.41 10.68 -18.48
CA GLN A 144 2.21 9.96 -19.48
C GLN A 144 3.72 10.07 -19.16
N ASN A 145 4.20 11.28 -18.87
CA ASN A 145 5.59 11.48 -18.47
C ASN A 145 5.95 10.70 -17.20
N TYR A 146 5.02 10.60 -16.25
CA TYR A 146 5.25 9.83 -15.03
C TYR A 146 5.49 8.34 -15.34
N VAL A 147 4.61 7.73 -16.14
CA VAL A 147 4.67 6.31 -16.50
C VAL A 147 5.87 5.99 -17.40
N ASP A 148 6.16 6.84 -18.38
CA ASP A 148 7.23 6.59 -19.36
C ASP A 148 8.62 6.84 -18.81
N GLN A 149 8.76 7.86 -17.94
CA GLN A 149 10.07 8.39 -17.56
C GLN A 149 10.25 8.44 -16.06
N VAL A 150 9.35 9.12 -15.34
CA VAL A 150 9.60 9.44 -13.94
C VAL A 150 9.72 8.18 -13.11
N ILE A 151 8.82 7.20 -13.22
CA ILE A 151 8.91 6.01 -12.36
C ILE A 151 10.22 5.26 -12.57
N ARG A 152 10.66 5.08 -13.83
CA ARG A 152 11.91 4.40 -14.20
C ARG A 152 13.16 5.17 -13.76
N ALA A 153 13.10 6.50 -13.80
CA ALA A 153 14.22 7.41 -13.50
C ALA A 153 14.23 7.97 -12.06
N SER A 154 13.17 7.71 -11.27
CA SER A 154 12.97 8.28 -9.94
C SER A 154 13.89 7.62 -8.90
N SER A 155 13.31 6.81 -8.00
CA SER A 155 14.02 5.98 -7.05
C SER A 155 13.95 4.54 -7.52
N ASP A 156 15.09 3.84 -7.53
CA ASP A 156 15.10 2.39 -7.76
C ASP A 156 14.24 1.64 -6.72
N GLU A 157 14.02 2.22 -5.53
CA GLU A 157 13.05 1.71 -4.55
C GLU A 157 11.64 1.71 -5.11
N ASP A 158 11.13 2.87 -5.51
CA ASP A 158 9.74 3.01 -6.00
C ASP A 158 9.55 2.20 -7.28
N TYR A 159 10.54 2.20 -8.17
CA TYR A 159 10.50 1.38 -9.39
C TYR A 159 10.44 -0.12 -9.08
N SER A 160 11.26 -0.62 -8.15
CA SER A 160 11.21 -2.04 -7.77
C SER A 160 9.87 -2.43 -7.16
N LYS A 161 9.24 -1.51 -6.40
CA LYS A 161 7.93 -1.71 -5.76
C LYS A 161 6.83 -1.95 -6.77
N VAL A 162 6.73 -1.08 -7.78
CA VAL A 162 5.74 -1.25 -8.84
C VAL A 162 6.05 -2.45 -9.74
N ALA A 163 7.32 -2.79 -9.95
CA ALA A 163 7.71 -3.96 -10.73
C ALA A 163 7.32 -5.29 -10.03
N LEU A 164 7.51 -5.38 -8.70
CA LEU A 164 7.08 -6.57 -7.94
C LEU A 164 5.55 -6.68 -7.92
N GLU A 165 4.86 -5.55 -7.75
CA GLU A 165 3.39 -5.53 -7.78
C GLU A 165 2.84 -5.95 -9.14
N ASP A 166 3.41 -5.48 -10.25
CA ASP A 166 3.07 -5.98 -11.59
C ASP A 166 3.24 -7.50 -11.65
N LEU A 167 4.41 -8.02 -11.28
CA LEU A 167 4.72 -9.44 -11.35
C LEU A 167 3.76 -10.30 -10.50
N LEU A 168 3.46 -9.88 -9.26
CA LEU A 168 2.54 -10.57 -8.35
C LEU A 168 1.11 -10.68 -8.89
N PHE A 169 0.64 -9.61 -9.55
CA PHE A 169 -0.76 -9.45 -9.94
C PHE A 169 -1.00 -9.58 -11.45
N ARG A 170 0.00 -10.03 -12.24
CA ARG A 170 -0.12 -10.29 -13.68
C ARG A 170 -1.41 -11.04 -14.04
N GLY A 171 -2.20 -10.45 -14.92
CA GLY A 171 -3.47 -11.00 -15.40
C GLY A 171 -4.69 -10.61 -14.57
N ASN A 172 -4.58 -9.68 -13.61
CA ASN A 172 -5.72 -9.13 -12.88
C ASN A 172 -5.62 -7.60 -12.70
N ASN A 173 -6.67 -6.98 -12.17
CA ASN A 173 -6.82 -5.52 -12.09
C ASN A 173 -5.87 -4.82 -11.08
N TYR A 174 -5.05 -5.57 -10.33
CA TYR A 174 -4.01 -4.98 -9.46
C TYR A 174 -2.67 -4.87 -10.18
N GLN A 175 -2.52 -5.47 -11.36
CA GLN A 175 -1.27 -5.56 -12.09
C GLN A 175 -0.66 -4.19 -12.37
N HIS A 176 -1.44 -3.26 -12.93
CA HIS A 176 -0.87 -2.00 -13.41
C HIS A 176 -0.69 -0.99 -12.27
N MET A 177 0.25 -0.07 -12.45
CA MET A 177 0.44 1.06 -11.54
C MET A 177 -0.85 1.86 -11.41
N LYS A 178 -1.01 2.57 -10.29
CA LYS A 178 -2.18 3.44 -10.11
C LYS A 178 -2.27 4.55 -11.16
N GLN A 179 -1.13 4.96 -11.72
CA GLN A 179 -1.04 5.93 -12.81
C GLN A 179 -1.31 5.33 -14.19
N GLY A 180 -1.51 4.02 -14.30
CA GLY A 180 -1.78 3.33 -15.56
C GLY A 180 -0.54 2.73 -16.23
N THR A 181 -0.75 2.31 -17.48
CA THR A 181 0.31 1.86 -18.39
C THR A 181 0.57 2.92 -19.46
N SER A 182 1.68 2.79 -20.20
CA SER A 182 2.01 3.77 -21.24
C SER A 182 0.95 3.80 -22.34
N GLU A 183 0.50 2.62 -22.80
CA GLU A 183 -0.55 2.47 -23.80
C GLU A 183 -1.91 2.90 -23.25
N GLY A 184 -2.25 2.48 -22.02
CA GLY A 184 -3.51 2.82 -21.38
C GLY A 184 -3.71 4.33 -21.25
N VAL A 185 -2.68 5.03 -20.75
CA VAL A 185 -2.71 6.49 -20.60
C VAL A 185 -2.84 7.19 -21.94
N GLY A 186 -2.14 6.72 -22.98
CA GLY A 186 -2.22 7.27 -24.33
C GLY A 186 -3.60 7.15 -25.00
N ASN A 187 -4.43 6.21 -24.54
CA ASN A 187 -5.75 5.93 -25.09
C ASN A 187 -6.91 6.66 -24.37
N ILE A 188 -6.65 7.28 -23.22
CA ILE A 188 -7.68 7.98 -22.45
C ILE A 188 -8.13 9.24 -23.21
N THR A 189 -9.45 9.44 -23.28
CA THR A 189 -10.06 10.67 -23.80
C THR A 189 -10.80 11.43 -22.70
N LEU A 190 -11.10 12.72 -22.94
CA LEU A 190 -11.90 13.51 -22.00
C LEU A 190 -13.35 13.00 -21.88
N VAL A 191 -13.87 12.28 -22.88
CA VAL A 191 -15.17 11.60 -22.78
C VAL A 191 -15.09 10.49 -21.74
N ASP A 192 -14.04 9.67 -21.78
CA ASP A 192 -13.82 8.58 -20.83
C ASP A 192 -13.72 9.09 -19.40
N VAL A 193 -13.00 10.19 -19.18
CA VAL A 193 -12.93 10.86 -17.87
C VAL A 193 -14.33 11.20 -17.35
N ARG A 194 -15.18 11.80 -18.19
CA ARG A 194 -16.54 12.19 -17.78
C ARG A 194 -17.43 11.00 -17.50
N GLU A 195 -17.35 9.96 -18.33
CA GLU A 195 -18.14 8.73 -18.17
C GLU A 195 -17.70 7.95 -16.92
N HIS A 196 -16.40 7.80 -16.72
CA HIS A 196 -15.82 7.17 -15.53
C HIS A 196 -16.21 7.95 -14.25
N TYR A 197 -16.17 9.29 -14.29
CA TYR A 197 -16.62 10.14 -13.19
C TYR A 197 -18.09 9.86 -12.83
N GLN A 198 -18.99 9.91 -13.82
CA GLN A 198 -20.43 9.68 -13.62
C GLN A 198 -20.77 8.28 -13.12
N ARG A 199 -19.97 7.28 -13.50
CA ARG A 199 -20.19 5.87 -13.16
C ARG A 199 -19.75 5.53 -11.74
N LEU A 200 -18.62 6.09 -11.27
CA LEU A 200 -17.95 5.62 -10.06
C LEU A 200 -17.90 6.63 -8.91
N PHE A 201 -17.95 7.93 -9.19
CA PHE A 201 -17.94 8.99 -8.17
C PHE A 201 -19.38 9.35 -7.79
N THR A 202 -20.06 8.42 -7.13
CA THR A 202 -21.50 8.46 -6.88
C THR A 202 -21.81 8.54 -5.39
N LYS A 203 -23.02 9.00 -5.02
CA LYS A 203 -23.41 9.04 -3.60
C LYS A 203 -23.54 7.65 -2.98
N ASN A 204 -23.79 6.62 -3.80
CA ASN A 204 -23.90 5.22 -3.37
C ASN A 204 -22.54 4.52 -3.27
N ASN A 205 -21.45 5.23 -3.57
CA ASN A 205 -20.07 4.76 -3.45
C ASN A 205 -19.22 5.58 -2.48
N LEU A 206 -19.84 6.51 -1.73
CA LEU A 206 -19.16 7.54 -0.95
C LEU A 206 -19.25 7.26 0.56
N THR A 207 -18.10 7.31 1.21
CA THR A 207 -17.95 7.46 2.66
C THR A 207 -17.45 8.88 2.96
N ILE A 208 -18.20 9.63 3.76
CA ILE A 208 -17.88 11.00 4.20
C ILE A 208 -17.19 10.93 5.55
N GLY A 209 -15.95 11.40 5.62
CA GLY A 209 -15.20 11.62 6.85
C GLY A 209 -15.14 13.10 7.20
N ILE A 210 -15.35 13.45 8.47
CA ILE A 210 -15.14 14.83 8.95
C ILE A 210 -14.56 14.86 10.37
N ALA A 211 -13.51 15.67 10.55
CA ALA A 211 -12.85 15.88 11.82
C ALA A 211 -12.66 17.36 12.14
N GLY A 212 -12.71 17.74 13.43
CA GLY A 212 -12.48 19.11 13.86
C GLY A 212 -13.61 19.71 14.70
N ASN A 213 -13.61 21.03 14.82
CA ASN A 213 -14.67 21.80 15.44
C ASN A 213 -15.60 22.36 14.35
N TYR A 214 -16.72 21.67 14.09
CA TYR A 214 -17.72 22.06 13.10
C TYR A 214 -19.12 21.91 13.71
N SER A 215 -20.06 22.73 13.24
CA SER A 215 -21.45 22.68 13.70
C SER A 215 -22.21 21.51 13.07
N ASP A 216 -23.24 21.03 13.74
CA ASP A 216 -24.11 19.98 13.19
C ASP A 216 -24.86 20.46 11.94
N GLY A 217 -25.16 21.76 11.86
CA GLY A 217 -25.72 22.38 10.65
C GLY A 217 -24.78 22.32 9.45
N PHE A 218 -23.46 22.49 9.66
CA PHE A 218 -22.48 22.32 8.60
C PHE A 218 -22.41 20.87 8.12
N LEU A 219 -22.41 19.91 9.06
CA LEU A 219 -22.44 18.48 8.70
C LEU A 219 -23.68 18.12 7.89
N GLN A 220 -24.86 18.60 8.30
CA GLN A 220 -26.11 18.37 7.55
C GLN A 220 -26.03 18.96 6.13
N GLN A 221 -25.47 20.17 6.00
CA GLN A 221 -25.24 20.79 4.69
C GLN A 221 -24.28 19.97 3.82
N LEU A 222 -23.18 19.46 4.40
CA LEU A 222 -22.22 18.62 3.69
C LEU A 222 -22.87 17.34 3.15
N VAL A 223 -23.57 16.59 4.00
CA VAL A 223 -24.27 15.36 3.63
C VAL A 223 -25.32 15.65 2.55
N GLN A 224 -26.14 16.69 2.75
CA GLN A 224 -27.18 17.07 1.79
C GLN A 224 -26.60 17.43 0.42
N ASP A 225 -25.51 18.20 0.38
CA ASP A 225 -24.89 18.60 -0.88
C ASP A 225 -24.21 17.43 -1.59
N MET A 226 -23.53 16.55 -0.86
CA MET A 226 -22.93 15.34 -1.45
C MET A 226 -23.99 14.36 -1.99
N ALA A 227 -25.23 14.42 -1.49
CA ALA A 227 -26.33 13.64 -2.05
C ALA A 227 -26.76 14.07 -3.46
N ALA A 228 -26.23 15.18 -3.98
CA ALA A 228 -26.40 15.61 -5.37
C ALA A 228 -25.44 14.92 -6.36
N LEU A 229 -24.46 14.14 -5.87
CA LEU A 229 -23.68 13.25 -6.73
C LEU A 229 -24.60 12.25 -7.46
N PRO A 230 -24.15 11.66 -8.59
CA PRO A 230 -24.92 10.69 -9.33
C PRO A 230 -25.54 9.61 -8.43
N ASP A 231 -26.79 9.23 -8.71
CA ASP A 231 -27.53 8.18 -8.00
C ASP A 231 -27.37 6.82 -8.68
N THR A 232 -26.13 6.50 -9.02
CA THR A 232 -25.77 5.24 -9.66
C THR A 232 -25.11 4.35 -8.60
N THR A 233 -25.55 3.10 -8.47
CA THR A 233 -24.80 2.09 -7.71
C THR A 233 -23.74 1.52 -8.64
N PRO A 234 -22.43 1.77 -8.40
CA PRO A 234 -21.39 1.27 -9.28
C PRO A 234 -21.28 -0.25 -9.16
N VAL A 235 -20.93 -0.89 -10.28
CA VAL A 235 -20.42 -2.26 -10.27
C VAL A 235 -18.90 -2.15 -10.09
N LEU A 236 -18.43 -2.53 -8.91
CA LEU A 236 -17.01 -2.52 -8.57
C LEU A 236 -16.39 -3.86 -8.99
N PRO A 237 -15.19 -3.85 -9.61
CA PRO A 237 -14.45 -5.08 -9.86
C PRO A 237 -14.08 -5.77 -8.55
N GLU A 238 -14.04 -7.10 -8.58
CA GLU A 238 -13.53 -7.87 -7.46
C GLU A 238 -12.03 -7.58 -7.24
N PRO A 239 -11.57 -7.50 -5.99
CA PRO A 239 -10.15 -7.36 -5.68
C PRO A 239 -9.30 -8.44 -6.38
N GLY A 240 -8.25 -8.01 -7.07
CA GLY A 240 -7.29 -8.92 -7.69
C GLY A 240 -6.59 -9.75 -6.63
N VAL A 241 -6.49 -11.06 -6.82
CA VAL A 241 -5.76 -11.96 -5.92
C VAL A 241 -4.44 -12.31 -6.58
N ALA A 242 -3.32 -12.03 -5.90
CA ALA A 242 -2.01 -12.40 -6.39
C ALA A 242 -1.86 -13.93 -6.42
N ARG A 243 -1.27 -14.47 -7.49
CA ARG A 243 -1.04 -15.91 -7.63
C ARG A 243 0.09 -16.33 -6.70
N MET A 244 -0.01 -17.49 -6.05
CA MET A 244 1.17 -18.10 -5.43
C MET A 244 2.04 -18.76 -6.52
N PRO A 245 3.32 -18.37 -6.67
CA PRO A 245 4.20 -19.01 -7.65
C PRO A 245 4.50 -20.46 -7.24
N ASN A 246 5.05 -21.24 -8.17
CA ASN A 246 5.56 -22.58 -7.89
C ASN A 246 7.09 -22.52 -7.93
N GLY A 247 7.71 -22.34 -6.77
CA GLY A 247 9.11 -21.95 -6.66
C GLY A 247 9.35 -20.44 -6.69
N ILE A 248 10.62 -20.07 -6.84
CA ILE A 248 11.09 -18.70 -6.96
C ILE A 248 11.12 -18.32 -8.44
N GLU A 249 10.25 -17.39 -8.83
CA GLU A 249 10.16 -16.82 -10.17
C GLU A 249 10.82 -15.44 -10.19
N ILE A 250 11.91 -15.29 -10.95
CA ILE A 250 12.74 -14.08 -10.95
C ILE A 250 12.58 -13.31 -12.27
N GLU A 251 12.30 -12.01 -12.17
CA GLU A 251 12.42 -11.08 -13.29
C GLU A 251 13.50 -10.02 -13.01
N ILE A 252 14.53 -10.02 -13.83
CA ILE A 252 15.63 -9.05 -13.78
C ILE A 252 15.36 -7.95 -14.80
N VAL A 253 15.19 -6.73 -14.30
CA VAL A 253 15.05 -5.53 -15.10
C VAL A 253 16.44 -4.95 -15.37
N ALA A 254 16.89 -5.08 -16.61
CA ALA A 254 18.14 -4.49 -17.09
C ALA A 254 17.92 -2.99 -17.34
N LYS A 255 18.53 -2.16 -16.49
CA LYS A 255 18.41 -0.69 -16.53
C LYS A 255 19.78 -0.07 -16.81
N GLU A 256 19.89 0.67 -17.91
CA GLU A 256 21.14 1.35 -18.24
C GLU A 256 21.53 2.37 -17.16
N GLY A 257 22.76 2.29 -16.66
CA GLY A 257 23.30 3.22 -15.67
C GLY A 257 22.76 3.03 -14.26
N ALA A 258 22.21 1.85 -13.93
CA ALA A 258 21.78 1.55 -12.57
C ALA A 258 22.97 1.61 -11.60
N PHE A 259 22.80 2.33 -10.49
CA PHE A 259 23.83 2.47 -9.47
C PHE A 259 23.57 1.48 -8.32
N GLY A 260 24.18 0.30 -8.43
CA GLY A 260 23.90 -0.83 -7.54
C GLY A 260 22.76 -1.70 -8.07
N SER A 261 22.42 -2.73 -7.31
CA SER A 261 21.22 -3.55 -7.55
C SER A 261 20.13 -3.19 -6.55
N VAL A 262 18.88 -3.42 -6.92
CA VAL A 262 17.73 -3.40 -6.00
C VAL A 262 16.98 -4.70 -6.15
N ILE A 263 16.73 -5.36 -5.02
CA ILE A 263 16.00 -6.63 -4.93
C ILE A 263 14.71 -6.34 -4.20
N PHE A 264 13.59 -6.70 -4.82
CA PHE A 264 12.31 -6.75 -4.13
C PHE A 264 11.68 -8.12 -4.33
N THR A 265 11.46 -8.84 -3.23
CA THR A 265 10.93 -10.20 -3.27
C THR A 265 9.70 -10.30 -2.39
N GLY A 266 8.75 -11.15 -2.75
CA GLY A 266 7.53 -11.30 -1.97
C GLY A 266 6.62 -12.42 -2.45
N PHE A 267 5.55 -12.62 -1.70
CA PHE A 267 4.52 -13.61 -2.00
C PHE A 267 3.16 -13.16 -1.46
N PRO A 268 2.04 -13.64 -2.06
CA PRO A 268 0.70 -13.28 -1.61
C PRO A 268 0.49 -13.58 -0.12
N LEU A 269 -0.15 -12.66 0.58
CA LEU A 269 -0.42 -12.77 2.01
C LEU A 269 -1.91 -12.59 2.24
N ASN A 270 -2.58 -13.67 2.64
CA ASN A 270 -4.00 -13.66 3.00
C ASN A 270 -4.19 -13.16 4.43
N LEU A 271 -3.84 -11.89 4.67
CA LEU A 271 -3.94 -11.21 5.94
C LEU A 271 -4.13 -9.71 5.71
N THR A 272 -5.08 -9.11 6.41
CA THR A 272 -5.34 -7.67 6.36
C THR A 272 -5.50 -7.11 7.77
N ARG A 273 -5.68 -5.79 7.88
CA ARG A 273 -6.02 -5.16 9.17
C ARG A 273 -7.41 -5.54 9.69
N ALA A 274 -8.21 -6.29 8.91
CA ALA A 274 -9.45 -6.91 9.39
C ALA A 274 -9.17 -8.10 10.33
N ASP A 275 -7.96 -8.66 10.31
CA ASP A 275 -7.59 -9.87 11.06
C ASP A 275 -6.79 -9.55 12.32
N ASP A 276 -7.10 -10.18 13.46
CA ASP A 276 -6.36 -9.96 14.72
C ASP A 276 -4.90 -10.44 14.62
N ASP A 277 -4.65 -11.47 13.82
CA ASP A 277 -3.30 -12.00 13.51
C ASP A 277 -2.39 -10.93 12.88
N PHE A 278 -2.95 -9.85 12.33
CA PHE A 278 -2.16 -8.72 11.82
C PHE A 278 -1.27 -8.12 12.91
N ALA A 279 -1.77 -8.01 14.14
CA ALA A 279 -0.98 -7.51 15.28
C ALA A 279 0.22 -8.42 15.59
N ALA A 280 0.03 -9.75 15.48
CA ALA A 280 1.08 -10.72 15.68
C ALA A 280 2.17 -10.60 14.60
N LEU A 281 1.76 -10.50 13.33
CA LEU A 281 2.70 -10.37 12.22
C LEU A 281 3.39 -8.99 12.18
N MET A 282 2.77 -7.94 12.72
CA MET A 282 3.41 -6.64 12.93
C MET A 282 4.63 -6.74 13.86
N VAL A 283 4.55 -7.53 14.94
CA VAL A 283 5.70 -7.78 15.83
C VAL A 283 6.82 -8.47 15.07
N ALA A 284 6.50 -9.55 14.34
CA ALA A 284 7.48 -10.26 13.52
C ALA A 284 8.14 -9.33 12.48
N ASN A 285 7.34 -8.53 11.76
CA ASN A 285 7.81 -7.59 10.76
C ASN A 285 8.72 -6.51 11.34
N SER A 286 8.36 -5.95 12.51
CA SER A 286 9.18 -4.93 13.15
C SER A 286 10.52 -5.50 13.63
N TYR A 287 10.54 -6.73 14.17
CA TYR A 287 11.79 -7.42 14.52
C TYR A 287 12.67 -7.66 13.29
N PHE A 288 12.08 -8.19 12.23
CA PHE A 288 12.80 -8.59 11.03
C PHE A 288 13.39 -7.39 10.28
N GLY A 289 12.60 -6.33 10.10
CA GLY A 289 13.07 -5.02 9.65
C GLY A 289 11.98 -4.19 9.01
N GLU A 290 11.28 -3.37 9.78
CA GLU A 290 10.35 -2.39 9.20
C GLU A 290 11.11 -1.28 8.44
N HIS A 291 10.37 -0.52 7.66
CA HIS A 291 10.92 0.53 6.82
C HIS A 291 11.78 1.54 7.60
N ARG A 292 13.04 1.69 7.19
CA ARG A 292 14.06 2.58 7.79
C ARG A 292 14.39 2.31 9.27
N LYS A 293 14.12 1.11 9.78
CA LYS A 293 14.53 0.72 11.14
C LYS A 293 15.99 0.26 11.16
N SER A 294 16.84 1.02 11.84
CA SER A 294 18.30 0.79 11.89
C SER A 294 18.78 -0.13 13.03
N TYR A 295 17.91 -0.99 13.56
CA TYR A 295 18.21 -1.89 14.68
C TYR A 295 17.37 -3.17 14.59
N SER A 296 17.17 -3.63 13.35
CA SER A 296 16.44 -4.85 13.02
C SER A 296 17.38 -6.00 12.68
N ARG A 297 16.81 -7.20 12.53
CA ARG A 297 17.56 -8.39 12.12
C ARG A 297 18.22 -8.22 10.75
N LEU A 298 17.49 -7.71 9.76
CA LEU A 298 18.04 -7.46 8.42
C LEU A 298 19.11 -6.37 8.43
N TYR A 299 18.95 -5.34 9.28
CA TYR A 299 19.95 -4.29 9.42
C TYR A 299 21.27 -4.82 9.97
N GLU A 300 21.19 -5.61 11.05
CA GLU A 300 22.35 -6.27 11.65
C GLU A 300 23.09 -7.11 10.60
N LYS A 301 22.35 -7.99 9.90
CA LYS A 301 22.93 -8.98 8.98
C LYS A 301 23.49 -8.39 7.70
N ILE A 302 22.82 -7.41 7.13
CA ILE A 302 23.15 -6.89 5.81
C ILE A 302 24.02 -5.64 5.92
N ARG A 303 23.65 -4.70 6.80
CA ARG A 303 24.29 -3.39 6.87
C ARG A 303 25.39 -3.33 7.92
N GLU A 304 25.12 -3.73 9.15
CA GLU A 304 26.12 -3.64 10.23
C GLU A 304 27.29 -4.60 10.00
N GLN A 305 27.00 -5.89 9.80
CA GLN A 305 28.05 -6.91 9.68
C GLN A 305 28.78 -6.88 8.33
N ARG A 306 28.11 -6.42 7.25
CA ARG A 306 28.62 -6.58 5.88
C ARG A 306 28.75 -5.29 5.09
N SER A 307 28.23 -4.16 5.59
CA SER A 307 28.19 -2.88 4.86
C SER A 307 27.59 -3.00 3.46
N MET A 308 26.70 -3.98 3.26
CA MET A 308 26.26 -4.40 1.92
C MET A 308 25.07 -3.60 1.41
N ASN A 309 24.46 -2.70 2.20
CA ASN A 309 23.14 -2.17 1.85
C ASN A 309 22.86 -0.74 2.37
N TYR A 310 22.01 -0.04 1.61
CA TYR A 310 21.44 1.27 1.99
C TYR A 310 19.99 1.20 2.51
N GLY A 311 19.27 0.09 2.34
CA GLY A 311 18.02 -0.18 3.05
C GLY A 311 17.49 -1.61 2.90
N ASP A 312 16.97 -2.13 4.00
CA ASP A 312 16.79 -3.55 4.32
C ASP A 312 15.44 -3.69 5.04
N TYR A 313 14.37 -3.78 4.27
CA TYR A 313 13.02 -3.64 4.77
C TYR A 313 12.20 -4.89 4.51
N SER A 314 11.21 -5.10 5.36
CA SER A 314 10.17 -6.10 5.25
C SER A 314 8.82 -5.44 5.48
N TYR A 315 7.83 -5.95 4.77
CA TYR A 315 6.47 -5.44 4.77
C TYR A 315 5.47 -6.61 4.79
N ILE A 316 4.37 -6.42 5.51
CA ILE A 316 3.23 -7.35 5.57
C ILE A 316 1.98 -6.76 4.90
N GLU A 317 2.13 -5.62 4.23
CA GLU A 317 1.11 -4.93 3.44
C GLU A 317 1.83 -4.03 2.42
N TRP A 318 1.10 -3.51 1.43
CA TRP A 318 1.66 -2.51 0.52
C TRP A 318 2.13 -1.27 1.28
N TYR A 319 3.38 -0.85 1.03
CA TYR A 319 3.95 0.37 1.62
C TYR A 319 4.32 1.39 0.55
N GLU A 320 3.38 2.29 0.29
CA GLU A 320 3.46 3.29 -0.77
C GLU A 320 4.59 4.32 -0.58
N ASN A 321 4.81 4.80 0.65
CA ASN A 321 5.62 6.00 0.90
C ASN A 321 7.12 5.74 1.11
N GLY A 322 7.71 4.94 0.23
CA GLY A 322 9.09 4.46 0.32
C GLY A 322 10.14 5.54 0.56
N GLY A 323 10.05 6.72 -0.05
CA GLY A 323 11.04 7.79 0.11
C GLY A 323 10.80 8.80 1.26
N ARG A 324 9.57 8.92 1.77
CA ARG A 324 9.10 10.18 2.38
C ARG A 324 8.57 10.06 3.80
N ASN A 325 7.99 8.91 4.15
CA ASN A 325 7.39 8.70 5.47
C ASN A 325 7.97 7.44 6.10
N MET A 326 8.17 7.49 7.42
CA MET A 326 8.54 6.31 8.22
C MET A 326 7.32 5.59 8.80
N LEU A 327 6.13 6.20 8.70
CA LEU A 327 4.90 5.69 9.27
C LEU A 327 3.96 5.21 8.18
N PRO A 328 3.20 4.12 8.41
CA PRO A 328 2.19 3.65 7.46
C PRO A 328 1.16 4.77 7.16
N PRO A 329 0.86 5.02 5.87
CA PRO A 329 -0.18 5.97 5.51
C PRO A 329 -1.58 5.44 5.89
N SER A 330 -2.55 6.37 5.87
CA SER A 330 -3.99 6.08 5.98
C SER A 330 -4.69 6.50 4.70
N GLY A 331 -5.88 5.97 4.42
CA GLY A 331 -6.59 6.20 3.16
C GLY A 331 -6.00 5.40 2.00
N VAL A 332 -5.42 4.25 2.31
CA VAL A 332 -4.89 3.24 1.36
C VAL A 332 -5.30 1.81 1.72
N PRO A 333 -6.53 1.54 2.23
CA PRO A 333 -6.92 0.19 2.59
C PRO A 333 -6.95 -0.71 1.35
N ARG A 334 -6.60 -1.98 1.55
CA ARG A 334 -6.58 -3.00 0.50
C ARG A 334 -7.09 -4.34 1.01
N SER A 335 -7.79 -5.05 0.16
CA SER A 335 -8.26 -6.43 0.39
C SER A 335 -7.18 -7.47 0.10
N SER A 336 -6.24 -7.15 -0.81
CA SER A 336 -5.16 -8.06 -1.22
C SER A 336 -3.80 -7.51 -0.81
N ASN A 337 -3.16 -8.19 0.14
CA ASN A 337 -1.82 -7.90 0.62
C ASN A 337 -0.80 -8.96 0.17
N TYR A 338 0.46 -8.64 0.37
CA TYR A 338 1.58 -9.54 0.17
C TYR A 338 2.67 -9.25 1.21
N PHE A 339 3.37 -10.30 1.60
CA PHE A 339 4.63 -10.13 2.32
C PHE A 339 5.71 -9.75 1.31
N SER A 340 6.61 -8.84 1.66
CA SER A 340 7.74 -8.51 0.82
C SER A 340 8.98 -8.08 1.59
N MET A 341 10.15 -8.29 0.99
CA MET A 341 11.45 -7.85 1.48
C MET A 341 12.17 -7.02 0.41
N TRP A 342 12.57 -5.81 0.76
CA TRP A 342 13.28 -4.86 -0.09
C TRP A 342 14.72 -4.69 0.38
N VAL A 343 15.68 -4.88 -0.53
CA VAL A 343 17.12 -4.76 -0.24
C VAL A 343 17.81 -4.02 -1.38
N ARG A 344 18.75 -3.13 -1.06
CA ARG A 344 19.57 -2.41 -2.05
C ARG A 344 21.07 -2.71 -1.90
N PRO A 345 21.56 -3.82 -2.47
CA PRO A 345 22.98 -4.11 -2.51
C PRO A 345 23.78 -2.97 -3.14
N VAL A 346 24.85 -2.53 -2.46
CA VAL A 346 25.55 -1.28 -2.80
C VAL A 346 26.34 -1.38 -4.11
N GLN A 347 26.93 -2.54 -4.40
CA GLN A 347 27.90 -2.65 -5.49
C GLN A 347 27.56 -3.73 -6.51
N ILE A 348 27.59 -3.34 -7.78
CA ILE A 348 27.63 -4.24 -8.94
C ILE A 348 29.08 -4.61 -9.27
N ALA A 349 29.28 -5.68 -10.05
CA ALA A 349 30.59 -6.17 -10.45
C ALA A 349 31.51 -5.09 -11.05
N THR A 350 30.96 -4.24 -11.92
CA THR A 350 31.70 -3.14 -12.57
C THR A 350 32.28 -2.16 -11.56
N GLN A 351 31.54 -1.82 -10.50
CA GLN A 351 32.01 -0.89 -9.46
C GLN A 351 33.08 -1.55 -8.58
N LEU A 352 32.88 -2.81 -8.19
CA LEU A 352 33.85 -3.57 -7.40
C LEU A 352 35.19 -3.71 -8.13
N ARG A 353 35.17 -4.03 -9.43
CA ARG A 353 36.39 -4.12 -10.27
C ARG A 353 37.13 -2.79 -10.38
N GLN A 354 36.39 -1.69 -10.51
CA GLN A 354 36.99 -0.35 -10.58
C GLN A 354 37.62 0.08 -9.26
N GLN A 355 37.03 -0.32 -8.13
CA GLN A 355 37.46 0.09 -6.81
C GLN A 355 38.58 -0.81 -6.24
N TYR A 356 38.57 -2.11 -6.58
CA TYR A 356 39.43 -3.12 -5.97
C TYR A 356 40.12 -3.98 -7.04
N PRO A 357 41.42 -3.76 -7.32
CA PRO A 357 42.16 -4.55 -8.30
C PRO A 357 42.15 -6.06 -8.05
N GLU A 358 42.06 -6.49 -6.79
CA GLU A 358 41.97 -7.90 -6.41
C GLU A 358 40.63 -8.58 -6.79
N LEU A 359 39.61 -7.80 -7.16
CA LEU A 359 38.31 -8.29 -7.61
C LEU A 359 38.13 -8.20 -9.13
N ALA A 360 39.21 -8.03 -9.91
CA ALA A 360 39.16 -7.79 -11.36
C ALA A 360 38.36 -8.84 -12.17
N ASP A 361 38.27 -10.07 -11.67
CA ASP A 361 37.67 -11.21 -12.36
C ASP A 361 36.21 -11.48 -11.98
N ILE A 362 35.62 -10.71 -11.05
CA ILE A 362 34.22 -10.95 -10.67
C ILE A 362 33.25 -10.48 -11.76
N GLU A 363 32.21 -11.26 -12.00
CA GLU A 363 31.17 -10.97 -12.99
C GLU A 363 29.86 -10.47 -12.37
N ILE A 364 29.65 -10.73 -11.07
CA ILE A 364 28.46 -10.38 -10.31
C ILE A 364 28.89 -9.73 -9.00
N GLY A 365 28.21 -8.65 -8.63
CA GLY A 365 28.36 -7.97 -7.36
C GLY A 365 27.55 -8.64 -6.26
N HIS A 366 26.99 -7.82 -5.36
CA HIS A 366 26.41 -8.32 -4.11
C HIS A 366 24.98 -8.86 -4.23
N ALA A 367 24.33 -8.75 -5.39
CA ALA A 367 22.90 -9.06 -5.56
C ALA A 367 22.53 -10.52 -5.22
N HIS A 368 23.25 -11.50 -5.76
CA HIS A 368 22.93 -12.91 -5.55
C HIS A 368 23.14 -13.31 -4.07
N PHE A 369 24.26 -12.91 -3.46
CA PHE A 369 24.50 -13.14 -2.03
C PHE A 369 23.43 -12.47 -1.16
N ALA A 370 23.03 -11.24 -1.49
CA ALA A 370 21.99 -10.52 -0.73
C ALA A 370 20.62 -11.21 -0.80
N LEU A 371 20.22 -11.73 -1.97
CA LEU A 371 18.99 -12.51 -2.11
C LEU A 371 19.05 -13.77 -1.23
N ARG A 372 20.16 -14.51 -1.27
CA ARG A 372 20.35 -15.68 -0.40
C ARG A 372 20.30 -15.32 1.08
N MET A 373 20.94 -14.22 1.47
CA MET A 373 20.95 -13.75 2.86
C MET A 373 19.54 -13.52 3.37
N ILE A 374 18.71 -12.76 2.65
CA ILE A 374 17.36 -12.44 3.15
C ILE A 374 16.42 -13.64 3.17
N VAL A 375 16.52 -14.54 2.19
CA VAL A 375 15.73 -15.78 2.17
C VAL A 375 16.17 -16.70 3.30
N LYS A 376 17.48 -16.82 3.55
CA LYS A 376 18.01 -17.59 4.70
C LYS A 376 17.53 -17.00 6.03
N GLU A 377 17.62 -15.69 6.23
CA GLU A 377 17.19 -15.08 7.50
C GLU A 377 15.68 -15.21 7.71
N LEU A 378 14.88 -15.15 6.64
CA LEU A 378 13.46 -15.48 6.70
C LEU A 378 13.24 -16.95 7.08
N ALA A 379 14.01 -17.89 6.49
CA ALA A 379 13.91 -19.32 6.80
C ALA A 379 14.21 -19.59 8.29
N VAL A 380 15.27 -18.97 8.83
CA VAL A 380 15.62 -19.07 10.26
C VAL A 380 14.46 -18.58 11.13
N LEU A 381 13.84 -17.47 10.75
CA LEU A 381 12.73 -16.88 11.50
C LEU A 381 11.46 -17.74 11.42
N VAL A 382 11.16 -18.33 10.26
CA VAL A 382 10.04 -19.28 10.09
C VAL A 382 10.23 -20.55 10.91
N GLU A 383 11.45 -21.10 10.92
CA GLU A 383 11.77 -22.32 11.67
C GLU A 383 11.78 -22.07 13.19
N SER A 384 12.55 -21.09 13.62
CA SER A 384 12.86 -20.88 15.04
C SER A 384 11.87 -19.95 15.76
N GLY A 385 11.19 -19.06 15.03
CA GLY A 385 10.42 -17.98 15.63
C GLY A 385 11.29 -16.93 16.33
N LEU A 386 10.65 -16.02 17.06
CA LEU A 386 11.32 -15.05 17.92
C LEU A 386 11.75 -15.70 19.24
N SER A 387 12.79 -15.13 19.85
CA SER A 387 13.10 -15.37 21.25
C SER A 387 12.14 -14.59 22.16
N ALA A 388 12.04 -14.97 23.43
CA ALA A 388 11.24 -14.22 24.41
C ALA A 388 11.75 -12.79 24.61
N GLU A 389 13.07 -12.58 24.56
CA GLU A 389 13.69 -11.26 24.69
C GLU A 389 13.33 -10.37 23.50
N ASP A 390 13.51 -10.88 22.27
CA ASP A 390 13.19 -10.13 21.04
C ASP A 390 11.70 -9.79 20.94
N PHE A 391 10.84 -10.72 21.36
CA PHE A 391 9.40 -10.50 21.40
C PHE A 391 9.02 -9.38 22.36
N GLU A 392 9.46 -9.44 23.61
CA GLU A 392 9.14 -8.42 24.63
C GLU A 392 9.66 -7.05 24.19
N ALA A 393 10.92 -6.97 23.73
CA ALA A 393 11.53 -5.73 23.26
C ALA A 393 10.78 -5.13 22.07
N THR A 394 10.39 -5.96 21.09
CA THR A 394 9.70 -5.49 19.88
C THR A 394 8.25 -5.10 20.16
N ARG A 395 7.54 -5.87 20.99
CA ARG A 395 6.16 -5.57 21.40
C ARG A 395 6.10 -4.24 22.17
N ASP A 396 7.01 -4.04 23.11
CA ASP A 396 7.07 -2.81 23.92
C ASP A 396 7.43 -1.59 23.08
N PHE A 397 8.32 -1.75 22.09
CA PHE A 397 8.57 -0.74 21.07
C PHE A 397 7.29 -0.38 20.32
N LEU A 398 6.55 -1.37 19.79
CA LEU A 398 5.33 -1.14 19.01
C LEU A 398 4.20 -0.49 19.81
N LEU A 399 4.04 -0.83 21.10
CA LEU A 399 3.10 -0.19 22.01
C LEU A 399 3.34 1.33 22.17
N SER A 400 4.58 1.77 21.96
CA SER A 400 4.94 3.19 21.97
C SER A 400 4.91 3.79 20.56
N TYR A 401 5.41 3.05 19.57
CA TYR A 401 5.59 3.52 18.20
C TYR A 401 4.27 3.73 17.45
N THR A 402 3.30 2.82 17.62
CA THR A 402 1.97 2.91 16.96
C THR A 402 1.20 4.18 17.35
N LYS A 403 1.46 4.76 18.52
CA LYS A 403 0.88 6.06 18.95
C LYS A 403 1.29 7.22 18.05
N LEU A 404 2.36 7.07 17.27
CA LEU A 404 2.83 8.07 16.31
C LEU A 404 2.06 8.01 14.98
N TYR A 405 1.33 6.93 14.68
CA TYR A 405 0.70 6.73 13.36
C TYR A 405 -0.35 7.80 13.03
N ALA A 406 -1.07 8.28 14.05
CA ALA A 406 -2.18 9.21 13.90
C ALA A 406 -1.97 10.53 14.66
N GLN A 407 -0.86 11.22 14.40
CA GLN A 407 -0.51 12.49 15.05
C GLN A 407 -1.41 13.68 14.66
N THR A 408 -2.00 13.66 13.47
CA THR A 408 -2.81 14.78 12.95
C THR A 408 -4.30 14.42 12.90
N PRO A 409 -5.22 15.40 12.98
CA PRO A 409 -6.65 15.14 12.75
C PRO A 409 -6.94 14.41 11.44
N SER A 410 -6.17 14.71 10.39
CA SER A 410 -6.31 14.09 9.06
C SER A 410 -5.88 12.61 9.05
N SER A 411 -4.77 12.29 9.71
CA SER A 411 -4.33 10.89 9.88
C SER A 411 -5.31 10.10 10.75
N ARG A 412 -5.76 10.68 11.88
CA ARG A 412 -6.75 10.04 12.77
C ARG A 412 -8.06 9.73 12.04
N LEU A 413 -8.59 10.70 11.30
CA LEU A 413 -9.77 10.50 10.48
C LEU A 413 -9.54 9.43 9.40
N GLY A 414 -8.37 9.45 8.74
CA GLY A 414 -8.00 8.44 7.74
C GLY A 414 -8.03 7.02 8.32
N TYR A 415 -7.39 6.79 9.47
CA TYR A 415 -7.40 5.48 10.13
C TYR A 415 -8.80 5.04 10.57
N LEU A 416 -9.67 5.95 11.01
CA LEU A 416 -11.07 5.63 11.31
C LEU A 416 -11.86 5.22 10.06
N MET A 417 -11.61 5.88 8.92
CA MET A 417 -12.23 5.51 7.64
C MET A 417 -11.72 4.16 7.15
N ASP A 418 -10.41 3.92 7.23
CA ASP A 418 -9.81 2.62 6.91
C ASP A 418 -10.36 1.52 7.84
N SER A 419 -10.62 1.83 9.12
CA SER A 419 -11.25 0.88 10.06
C SER A 419 -12.59 0.40 9.53
N LYS A 420 -13.43 1.30 9.00
CA LYS A 420 -14.71 0.92 8.39
C LYS A 420 -14.57 0.06 7.15
N PHE A 421 -13.56 0.32 6.32
CA PHE A 421 -13.23 -0.57 5.20
C PHE A 421 -12.97 -2.00 5.68
N TYR A 422 -12.19 -2.15 6.76
CA TYR A 422 -11.83 -3.45 7.34
C TYR A 422 -12.89 -4.05 8.28
N GLY A 423 -14.07 -3.44 8.42
CA GLY A 423 -15.11 -3.90 9.35
C GLY A 423 -14.73 -3.73 10.84
N ARG A 424 -13.80 -2.84 11.14
CA ARG A 424 -13.29 -2.48 12.47
C ARG A 424 -13.98 -1.21 13.00
N ASP A 425 -13.96 -1.01 14.30
CA ASP A 425 -14.52 0.21 14.91
C ASP A 425 -13.47 1.31 15.03
N ASP A 426 -12.32 1.00 15.63
CA ASP A 426 -11.14 1.86 15.69
C ASP A 426 -9.89 0.98 15.73
N TYR A 427 -9.34 0.69 14.55
CA TYR A 427 -8.21 -0.21 14.39
C TYR A 427 -7.01 0.15 15.28
N LEU A 428 -6.73 1.44 15.49
CA LEU A 428 -5.56 1.83 16.29
C LEU A 428 -5.78 1.57 17.79
N LEU A 429 -7.00 1.76 18.29
CA LEU A 429 -7.34 1.42 19.67
C LEU A 429 -7.37 -0.10 19.87
N GLU A 430 -7.94 -0.84 18.92
CA GLU A 430 -7.98 -2.30 18.93
C GLU A 430 -6.56 -2.88 18.87
N LEU A 431 -5.70 -2.35 17.99
CA LEU A 431 -4.30 -2.75 17.88
C LEU A 431 -3.52 -2.56 19.19
N ASP A 432 -3.73 -1.45 19.92
CA ASP A 432 -3.12 -1.25 21.23
C ASP A 432 -3.54 -2.33 22.25
N GLN A 433 -4.80 -2.80 22.21
CA GLN A 433 -5.26 -3.90 23.07
C GLN A 433 -4.72 -5.26 22.64
N LEU A 434 -4.71 -5.52 21.32
CA LEU A 434 -4.14 -6.75 20.77
C LEU A 434 -2.65 -6.84 21.16
N LEU A 435 -1.86 -5.80 20.93
CA LEU A 435 -0.44 -5.78 21.30
C LEU A 435 -0.19 -5.98 22.81
N LYS A 436 -1.08 -5.52 23.70
CA LYS A 436 -0.94 -5.72 25.16
C LYS A 436 -1.20 -7.15 25.61
N THR A 437 -2.03 -7.88 24.88
CA THR A 437 -2.48 -9.23 25.25
C THR A 437 -1.77 -10.33 24.46
N LEU A 438 -1.13 -9.96 23.35
CA LEU A 438 -0.34 -10.82 22.49
C LEU A 438 0.76 -11.55 23.26
N THR A 439 0.97 -12.82 22.93
CA THR A 439 2.02 -13.67 23.49
C THR A 439 3.08 -14.02 22.45
N LEU A 440 4.26 -14.48 22.90
CA LEU A 440 5.30 -15.00 22.03
C LEU A 440 4.79 -16.15 21.14
N GLU A 441 3.94 -17.02 21.70
CA GLU A 441 3.41 -18.17 20.97
C GLU A 441 2.47 -17.72 19.83
N ASP A 442 1.65 -16.69 20.05
CA ASP A 442 0.79 -16.13 19.01
C ASP A 442 1.63 -15.59 17.83
N VAL A 443 2.72 -14.88 18.13
CA VAL A 443 3.64 -14.36 17.10
C VAL A 443 4.31 -15.50 16.33
N ASN A 444 4.82 -16.51 17.03
CA ASN A 444 5.49 -17.64 16.38
C ASN A 444 4.52 -18.51 15.58
N GLN A 445 3.27 -18.62 16.01
CA GLN A 445 2.21 -19.28 15.23
C GLN A 445 1.86 -18.46 13.99
N ALA A 446 1.72 -17.14 14.10
CA ALA A 446 1.46 -16.25 12.97
C ALA A 446 2.59 -16.34 11.93
N ILE A 447 3.86 -16.31 12.36
CA ILE A 447 5.01 -16.49 11.46
C ILE A 447 4.89 -17.80 10.68
N ARG A 448 4.67 -18.93 11.35
CA ARG A 448 4.57 -20.25 10.67
C ARG A 448 3.33 -20.40 9.81
N LYS A 449 2.26 -19.66 10.12
CA LYS A 449 1.00 -19.67 9.38
C LYS A 449 1.10 -18.86 8.09
N TYR A 450 1.80 -17.73 8.12
CA TYR A 450 1.74 -16.73 7.05
C TYR A 450 3.04 -16.57 6.25
N TRP A 451 4.21 -16.91 6.81
CA TRP A 451 5.50 -16.74 6.14
C TRP A 451 6.08 -18.07 5.66
N GLN A 452 6.81 -18.01 4.55
CA GLN A 452 7.45 -19.13 3.89
C GLN A 452 8.57 -18.65 2.96
N THR A 453 9.38 -19.57 2.43
CA THR A 453 10.57 -19.25 1.63
C THR A 453 10.63 -19.96 0.27
N ASP A 454 9.71 -20.89 0.00
CA ASP A 454 9.79 -21.78 -1.16
C ASP A 454 9.19 -21.19 -2.43
N ASN A 455 8.18 -20.32 -2.29
CA ASN A 455 7.36 -19.80 -3.39
C ASN A 455 7.36 -18.27 -3.38
N MET A 456 8.18 -17.62 -4.21
CA MET A 456 8.30 -16.17 -4.20
C MET A 456 8.40 -15.60 -5.61
N PHE A 457 7.90 -14.39 -5.79
CA PHE A 457 8.32 -13.57 -6.91
C PHE A 457 9.49 -12.69 -6.49
N VAL A 458 10.46 -12.54 -7.38
CA VAL A 458 11.62 -11.68 -7.16
C VAL A 458 11.73 -10.74 -8.35
N THR A 459 11.80 -9.45 -8.09
CA THR A 459 12.26 -8.47 -9.07
C THR A 459 13.64 -7.98 -8.69
N ILE A 460 14.54 -7.90 -9.67
CA ILE A 460 15.88 -7.35 -9.49
C ILE A 460 16.09 -6.27 -10.53
N ILE A 461 16.29 -5.03 -10.10
CA ILE A 461 16.74 -3.96 -10.99
C ILE A 461 18.26 -3.88 -10.87
N THR A 462 18.97 -4.07 -11.97
CA THR A 462 20.43 -3.93 -12.02
C THR A 462 20.88 -3.37 -13.37
N ASP A 463 22.16 -3.03 -13.47
CA ASP A 463 22.74 -2.50 -14.69
C ASP A 463 22.77 -3.55 -15.80
N VAL A 464 22.65 -3.09 -17.05
CA VAL A 464 22.74 -3.94 -18.24
C VAL A 464 24.03 -4.78 -18.28
N SER A 465 25.12 -4.30 -17.67
CA SER A 465 26.40 -5.04 -17.59
C SER A 465 26.38 -6.23 -16.62
N GLU A 466 25.41 -6.31 -15.71
CA GLU A 466 25.30 -7.36 -14.69
C GLU A 466 24.06 -8.25 -14.87
N ALA A 467 23.04 -7.78 -15.59
CA ALA A 467 21.75 -8.47 -15.71
C ALA A 467 21.87 -9.93 -16.20
N GLN A 468 22.60 -10.18 -17.29
CA GLN A 468 22.73 -11.54 -17.85
C GLN A 468 23.63 -12.45 -16.99
N PRO A 469 24.84 -12.03 -16.55
CA PRO A 469 25.64 -12.84 -15.62
C PRO A 469 24.87 -13.22 -14.35
N LEU A 470 24.13 -12.27 -13.77
CA LEU A 470 23.30 -12.52 -12.59
C LEU A 470 22.19 -13.54 -12.90
N ALA A 471 21.53 -13.42 -14.06
CA ALA A 471 20.51 -14.38 -14.48
C ALA A 471 21.05 -15.81 -14.56
N ASP A 472 22.21 -15.98 -15.20
CA ASP A 472 22.86 -17.27 -15.38
C ASP A 472 23.27 -17.88 -14.04
N SER A 473 23.78 -17.07 -13.12
CA SER A 473 24.16 -17.50 -11.77
C SER A 473 22.96 -17.97 -10.94
N LEU A 474 21.86 -17.21 -10.97
CA LEU A 474 20.62 -17.54 -10.27
C LEU A 474 19.99 -18.82 -10.84
N LEU A 475 19.84 -18.91 -12.17
CA LEU A 475 19.20 -20.06 -12.83
C LEU A 475 19.95 -21.36 -12.54
N ASN A 476 21.28 -21.31 -12.47
CA ASN A 476 22.11 -22.47 -12.18
C ASN A 476 22.41 -22.64 -10.68
N ASN A 477 21.84 -21.81 -9.80
CA ASN A 477 22.10 -21.82 -8.36
C ASN A 477 23.61 -21.80 -8.00
N LEU A 478 24.44 -21.12 -8.81
CA LEU A 478 25.90 -21.09 -8.61
C LEU A 478 26.24 -20.49 -7.25
N ALA A 479 27.34 -20.91 -6.64
CA ALA A 479 27.85 -20.32 -5.40
C ALA A 479 28.02 -18.80 -5.58
N SER A 480 27.59 -18.02 -4.59
CA SER A 480 27.63 -16.56 -4.64
C SER A 480 28.33 -16.02 -3.39
N PRO A 481 29.66 -16.16 -3.24
CA PRO A 481 30.37 -15.70 -2.06
C PRO A 481 30.33 -14.17 -1.94
N MET A 482 30.34 -13.69 -0.71
CA MET A 482 30.43 -12.25 -0.46
C MET A 482 31.77 -11.69 -0.96
N SER A 483 31.70 -10.58 -1.69
CA SER A 483 32.87 -9.91 -2.25
C SER A 483 33.36 -8.81 -1.31
N TYR A 484 34.56 -8.99 -0.77
CA TYR A 484 35.27 -8.05 0.10
C TYR A 484 36.62 -7.67 -0.50
N SER A 485 37.09 -6.44 -0.20
CA SER A 485 38.50 -6.11 -0.37
C SER A 485 39.36 -6.94 0.58
N ASN A 486 40.64 -7.11 0.26
CA ASN A 486 41.55 -7.88 1.11
C ASN A 486 41.62 -7.30 2.53
N VAL A 487 41.65 -5.96 2.65
CA VAL A 487 41.68 -5.27 3.95
C VAL A 487 40.45 -5.58 4.79
N VAL A 488 39.25 -5.58 4.19
CA VAL A 488 38.02 -5.90 4.93
C VAL A 488 38.02 -7.39 5.31
N ARG A 489 38.42 -8.27 4.38
CA ARG A 489 38.47 -9.72 4.59
C ARG A 489 39.36 -10.12 5.77
N GLU A 490 40.53 -9.48 5.91
CA GLU A 490 41.46 -9.73 7.03
C GLU A 490 40.88 -9.36 8.41
N GLY A 491 39.92 -8.43 8.45
CA GLY A 491 39.27 -7.98 9.69
C GLY A 491 38.02 -8.77 10.08
N LEU A 492 37.53 -9.70 9.23
CA LEU A 492 36.30 -10.44 9.50
C LEU A 492 36.51 -11.48 10.62
N SER A 493 35.56 -11.56 11.54
CA SER A 493 35.55 -12.62 12.56
C SER A 493 35.34 -14.00 11.92
N GLU A 494 35.84 -15.05 12.58
CA GLU A 494 35.67 -16.43 12.10
C GLU A 494 34.19 -16.81 11.96
N ALA A 495 33.36 -16.38 12.93
CA ALA A 495 31.92 -16.63 12.89
C ALA A 495 31.25 -15.99 11.66
N LEU A 496 31.65 -14.76 11.29
CA LEU A 496 31.11 -14.08 10.12
C LEU A 496 31.53 -14.76 8.82
N GLN A 497 32.80 -15.20 8.73
CA GLN A 497 33.30 -15.95 7.58
C GLN A 497 32.57 -17.29 7.39
N GLN A 498 32.28 -18.00 8.49
CA GLN A 498 31.50 -19.23 8.46
C GLN A 498 30.06 -18.98 8.01
N GLU A 499 29.42 -17.92 8.51
CA GLU A 499 28.08 -17.54 8.06
C GLU A 499 28.06 -17.18 6.57
N ASP A 500 29.04 -16.42 6.09
CA ASP A 500 29.15 -16.06 4.67
C ASP A 500 29.30 -17.29 3.78
N ALA A 501 30.07 -18.29 4.20
CA ALA A 501 30.19 -19.54 3.48
C ALA A 501 28.83 -20.29 3.41
N LEU A 502 28.07 -20.31 4.52
CA LEU A 502 26.73 -20.91 4.52
C LEU A 502 25.75 -20.15 3.63
N VAL A 503 25.80 -18.81 3.62
CA VAL A 503 24.94 -17.98 2.78
C VAL A 503 25.32 -18.14 1.31
N ALA A 504 26.61 -18.24 0.99
CA ALA A 504 27.12 -18.36 -0.37
C ALA A 504 26.57 -19.58 -1.11
N ASP A 505 26.25 -20.66 -0.38
CA ASP A 505 25.73 -21.92 -0.92
C ASP A 505 24.28 -22.20 -0.52
N PHE A 506 23.58 -21.24 0.10
CA PHE A 506 22.20 -21.42 0.53
C PHE A 506 21.28 -21.68 -0.69
N PRO A 507 20.60 -22.83 -0.77
CA PRO A 507 19.84 -23.20 -1.97
C PRO A 507 18.59 -22.33 -2.11
N LEU A 508 18.35 -21.84 -3.32
CA LEU A 508 17.11 -21.13 -3.68
C LEU A 508 16.28 -22.03 -4.61
N ASN A 509 14.99 -22.18 -4.33
CA ASN A 509 14.06 -22.98 -5.13
C ASN A 509 13.68 -22.27 -6.46
N ILE A 510 14.67 -21.83 -7.23
CA ILE A 510 14.49 -21.04 -8.45
C ILE A 510 13.92 -21.91 -9.56
N THR A 511 12.77 -21.52 -10.09
CA THR A 511 12.08 -22.24 -11.17
C THR A 511 12.09 -21.47 -12.49
N SER A 512 12.28 -20.15 -12.45
CA SER A 512 12.48 -19.35 -13.65
C SER A 512 13.28 -18.09 -13.37
N VAL A 513 14.05 -17.66 -14.38
CA VAL A 513 14.73 -16.37 -14.41
C VAL A 513 14.52 -15.75 -15.79
N LYS A 514 14.04 -14.51 -15.85
CA LYS A 514 13.81 -13.76 -17.09
C LYS A 514 14.51 -12.41 -17.00
N VAL A 515 15.20 -12.01 -18.07
CA VAL A 515 15.75 -10.66 -18.20
C VAL A 515 14.81 -9.85 -19.10
N VAL A 516 14.45 -8.64 -18.67
CA VAL A 516 13.65 -7.67 -19.42
C VAL A 516 14.36 -6.32 -19.50
N ASP A 517 14.21 -5.61 -20.60
CA ASP A 517 14.72 -4.24 -20.71
C ASP A 517 13.80 -3.29 -19.93
N SER A 518 14.39 -2.36 -19.18
CA SER A 518 13.65 -1.33 -18.45
C SER A 518 12.65 -0.56 -19.32
N LYS A 519 12.94 -0.36 -20.61
CA LYS A 519 12.06 0.35 -21.55
C LYS A 519 10.78 -0.44 -21.89
N ASP A 520 10.79 -1.76 -21.68
CA ASP A 520 9.67 -2.66 -22.00
C ASP A 520 8.77 -2.90 -20.77
N THR A 521 9.09 -2.30 -19.62
CA THR A 521 8.23 -2.35 -18.42
C THR A 521 7.03 -1.41 -18.56
N PHE A 522 5.87 -1.79 -18.01
CA PHE A 522 4.66 -0.95 -17.95
C PHE A 522 4.16 -0.38 -19.28
N GLN A 523 4.37 -1.11 -20.37
CA GLN A 523 3.80 -0.75 -21.68
C GLN A 523 2.29 -0.77 -21.64
#